data_AF-A0A6N9PXP8-F1
#
_entry.id   AF-A0A6N9PXP8-F1
#
_cell.length_a   1.000
_cell.length_b   1.000
_cell.length_c   1.000
_cell.angle_alpha   90.00
_cell.angle_beta   90.00
_cell.angle_gamma   90.00
#
_symmetry.space_group_name_H-M   'P 1'
#
loop_
_entity.id
_entity.type
_entity.pdbx_description
1 polymer ?
#
loop_
_entity_poly.entity_id
_entity_poly.type
_entity_poly.pdbx_seq_one_letter_code
_entity_poly.pdbx_strand_id
1 'polypeptide(L)'
;MYFKKSGKTIFGVQLNKAEQKAMDQEIRRQIVENDRRFDMDKESSILWALHTQFGFGPKRLKKAWEMFYTETVKLRQHYQMGAEDGAWLARHKLKEIGCDIEAWYKEEGDSDA
;
A
#
# COMPACT_ATOMS: atom_id res chain seq x y z
N MET A 1 30.05 -9.61 7.35
CA MET A 1 29.95 -8.35 8.09
C MET A 1 31.35 -7.86 8.40
N TYR A 2 31.59 -6.55 8.29
CA TYR A 2 32.87 -5.91 8.62
C TYR A 2 32.63 -4.81 9.65
N PHE A 3 33.35 -4.87 10.78
CA PHE A 3 33.25 -3.87 11.84
C PHE A 3 34.33 -2.81 11.66
N LYS A 4 33.92 -1.54 11.53
CA LYS A 4 34.85 -0.40 11.52
C LYS A 4 35.24 -0.09 12.98
N LYS A 5 36.53 -0.18 13.27
CA LYS A 5 37.10 -0.01 14.62
C LYS A 5 38.09 1.15 14.66
N SER A 6 38.04 1.93 15.74
CA SER A 6 39.05 2.96 16.08
C SER A 6 39.55 2.61 17.47
N GLY A 7 40.81 2.18 17.56
CA GLY A 7 41.35 1.60 18.79
C GLY A 7 40.55 0.38 19.24
N LYS A 8 40.05 0.40 20.48
CA LYS A 8 39.22 -0.67 21.07
C LYS A 8 37.72 -0.51 20.80
N THR A 9 37.29 0.59 20.16
CA THR A 9 35.88 0.94 20.02
C THR A 9 35.37 0.64 18.61
N ILE A 10 34.25 -0.05 18.50
CA ILE A 10 33.52 -0.28 17.24
C ILE A 10 32.61 0.92 17.00
N PHE A 11 32.71 1.56 15.83
CA PHE A 11 31.94 2.77 15.49
C PHE A 11 31.05 2.60 14.24
N GLY A 12 31.12 1.46 13.56
CA GLY A 12 30.26 1.19 12.43
C GLY A 12 30.31 -0.25 11.98
N VAL A 13 29.26 -0.67 11.27
CA VAL A 13 29.15 -2.00 10.66
C VAL A 13 28.91 -1.82 9.17
N GLN A 14 29.69 -2.54 8.35
CA GLN A 14 29.53 -2.61 6.92
C GLN A 14 29.15 -4.05 6.54
N LEU A 15 27.94 -4.22 6.04
CA LEU A 15 27.46 -5.51 5.55
C LEU A 15 28.25 -5.90 4.30
N ASN A 16 28.53 -7.20 4.13
CA ASN A 16 29.07 -7.71 2.87
C ASN A 16 27.94 -7.80 1.82
N LYS A 17 28.29 -8.03 0.55
CA LYS A 17 27.29 -8.07 -0.55
C LYS A 17 26.19 -9.13 -0.33
N ALA A 18 26.52 -10.26 0.32
CA ALA A 18 25.55 -11.33 0.59
C ALA A 18 24.58 -10.92 1.70
N GLU A 19 25.06 -10.27 2.75
CA GLU A 19 24.25 -9.74 3.85
C GLU A 19 23.40 -8.55 3.42
N GLN A 20 23.92 -7.64 2.58
CA GLN A 20 23.12 -6.58 1.96
C GLN A 20 21.99 -7.17 1.13
N LYS A 21 22.27 -8.18 0.30
CA LYS A 21 21.24 -8.85 -0.51
C LYS A 21 20.18 -9.54 0.35
N ALA A 22 20.58 -10.20 1.45
CA ALA A 22 19.64 -10.82 2.38
C ALA A 22 18.78 -9.77 3.12
N MET A 23 19.38 -8.65 3.52
CA MET A 23 18.66 -7.52 4.13
C MET A 23 17.67 -6.89 3.14
N ASP A 24 18.10 -6.63 1.90
CA ASP A 24 17.23 -6.10 0.84
C ASP A 24 16.07 -7.05 0.54
N GLN A 25 16.31 -8.36 0.56
CA GLN A 25 15.26 -9.37 0.39
C GLN A 25 14.25 -9.34 1.54
N GLU A 26 14.71 -9.21 2.78
CA GLU A 26 13.84 -9.16 3.96
C GLU A 26 13.05 -7.84 4.01
N ILE A 27 13.66 -6.71 3.66
CA ILE A 27 12.98 -5.42 3.51
C ILE A 27 11.86 -5.54 2.46
N ARG A 28 12.17 -6.10 1.29
CA ARG A 28 11.16 -6.33 0.24
C ARG A 28 10.05 -7.25 0.69
N ARG A 29 10.37 -8.31 1.43
CA ARG A 29 9.37 -9.22 1.98
C ARG A 29 8.43 -8.51 2.94
N GLN A 30 8.98 -7.69 3.85
CA GLN A 30 8.18 -6.91 4.79
C GLN A 30 7.30 -5.87 4.09
N ILE A 31 7.79 -5.22 3.04
CA ILE A 31 7.00 -4.31 2.21
C ILE A 31 5.82 -5.06 1.59
N VAL A 32 6.06 -6.19 0.91
CA VAL A 32 5.01 -6.98 0.26
C VAL A 32 3.97 -7.52 1.25
N GLU A 33 4.42 -7.97 2.43
CA GLU A 33 3.52 -8.46 3.48
C GLU A 33 2.69 -7.32 4.09
N ASN A 34 3.32 -6.18 4.35
CA ASN A 34 2.63 -5.01 4.87
C ASN A 34 1.63 -4.43 3.84
N ASP A 35 1.97 -4.42 2.56
CA ASP A 35 1.08 -3.99 1.48
C ASP A 35 -0.18 -4.88 1.41
N ARG A 36 -0.02 -6.20 1.50
CA ARG A 36 -1.17 -7.13 1.51
C ARG A 36 -2.08 -6.90 2.70
N ARG A 37 -1.51 -6.68 3.89
CA ARG A 37 -2.29 -6.37 5.09
C ARG A 37 -3.03 -5.04 4.92
N PHE A 38 -2.33 -4.02 4.42
CA PHE A 38 -2.90 -2.69 4.17
C PHE A 38 -4.07 -2.75 3.18
N ASP A 39 -3.91 -3.48 2.07
CA ASP A 39 -4.98 -3.70 1.09
C ASP A 39 -6.19 -4.37 1.74
N MET A 40 -5.97 -5.44 2.52
CA MET A 40 -7.04 -6.17 3.20
C MET A 40 -7.79 -5.29 4.22
N ASP A 41 -7.07 -4.48 5.01
CA ASP A 41 -7.66 -3.59 6.02
C ASP A 41 -8.50 -2.48 5.37
N LYS A 42 -7.97 -1.90 4.28
CA LYS A 42 -8.69 -0.88 3.49
C LYS A 42 -9.94 -1.45 2.83
N GLU A 43 -9.83 -2.59 2.15
CA GLU A 43 -10.96 -3.27 1.51
C GLU A 43 -12.03 -3.65 2.53
N SER A 44 -11.62 -4.15 3.70
CA SER A 44 -12.53 -4.48 4.80
C SER A 44 -13.31 -3.25 5.28
N SER A 45 -12.64 -2.10 5.42
CA SER A 45 -13.26 -0.84 5.83
C SER A 45 -14.31 -0.35 4.82
N ILE A 46 -14.02 -0.45 3.51
CA ILE A 46 -14.95 -0.10 2.43
C ILE A 46 -16.15 -1.06 2.42
N LEU A 47 -15.93 -2.36 2.53
CA LEU A 47 -17.00 -3.36 2.56
C LEU A 47 -17.90 -3.18 3.79
N TRP A 48 -17.32 -2.83 4.94
CA TRP A 48 -18.09 -2.51 6.13
C TRP A 48 -18.95 -1.26 5.94
N ALA A 49 -18.41 -0.18 5.36
CA ALA A 49 -19.19 1.00 5.02
C ALA A 49 -20.35 0.67 4.08
N LEU A 50 -20.14 -0.21 3.08
CA LEU A 50 -21.20 -0.69 2.19
C LEU A 50 -22.28 -1.51 2.92
N HIS A 51 -21.87 -2.32 3.90
CA HIS A 51 -22.80 -3.05 4.75
C HIS A 51 -23.66 -2.09 5.59
N THR A 52 -23.03 -1.14 6.29
CA THR A 52 -23.71 -0.21 7.21
C THR A 52 -24.62 0.77 6.49
N GLN A 53 -24.15 1.40 5.41
CA GLN A 53 -24.89 2.48 4.75
C GLN A 53 -25.93 1.96 3.74
N PHE A 54 -25.68 0.81 3.11
CA PHE A 54 -26.54 0.29 2.02
C PHE A 54 -27.11 -1.10 2.30
N GLY A 55 -26.88 -1.68 3.48
CA GLY A 55 -27.43 -2.97 3.89
C GLY A 55 -26.91 -4.15 3.06
N PHE A 56 -25.69 -4.06 2.52
CA PHE A 56 -25.15 -5.13 1.68
C PHE A 56 -24.92 -6.39 2.50
N GLY A 57 -25.63 -7.47 2.16
CA GLY A 57 -25.38 -8.81 2.70
C GLY A 57 -24.16 -9.50 2.06
N PRO A 58 -23.73 -10.66 2.58
CA PRO A 58 -22.47 -11.32 2.18
C PRO A 58 -22.31 -11.53 0.67
N LYS A 59 -23.38 -11.91 -0.05
CA LYS A 59 -23.35 -12.10 -1.51
C LYS A 59 -23.04 -10.80 -2.26
N ARG A 60 -23.63 -9.68 -1.83
CA ARG A 60 -23.42 -8.36 -2.46
C ARG A 60 -22.04 -7.80 -2.13
N LEU A 61 -21.56 -8.01 -0.89
CA LEU A 61 -20.22 -7.64 -0.47
C LEU A 61 -19.14 -8.39 -1.26
N LYS A 62 -19.29 -9.71 -1.43
CA LYS A 62 -18.36 -10.50 -2.25
C LYS A 62 -18.29 -9.98 -3.68
N LYS A 63 -19.44 -9.65 -4.29
CA LYS A 63 -19.49 -9.07 -5.63
C LYS A 63 -18.84 -7.68 -5.71
N ALA A 64 -19.03 -6.84 -4.68
CA ALA A 64 -18.35 -5.54 -4.59
C ALA A 64 -16.83 -5.71 -4.51
N TRP A 65 -16.36 -6.63 -3.67
CA TRP A 65 -14.95 -6.98 -3.57
C TRP A 65 -14.37 -7.51 -4.89
N GLU A 66 -15.06 -8.43 -5.56
CA GLU A 66 -14.65 -8.94 -6.88
C GLU A 66 -14.54 -7.82 -7.92
N MET A 67 -15.45 -6.84 -7.89
CA MET A 67 -15.38 -5.67 -8.76
C MET A 67 -14.14 -4.81 -8.45
N PHE A 68 -13.89 -4.48 -7.19
CA PHE A 68 -12.70 -3.72 -6.78
C PHE A 68 -11.41 -4.43 -7.18
N TYR A 69 -11.30 -5.73 -6.89
CA TYR A 69 -10.14 -6.55 -7.23
C TYR A 69 -9.93 -6.65 -8.74
N THR A 70 -11.01 -6.80 -9.51
CA THR A 70 -10.93 -6.87 -10.96
C THR A 70 -10.46 -5.55 -11.56
N GLU A 71 -10.99 -4.41 -11.08
CA GLU A 71 -10.58 -3.09 -11.59
C GLU A 71 -9.14 -2.74 -11.20
N THR A 72 -8.68 -3.09 -9.99
CA THR A 72 -7.28 -2.90 -9.59
C THR A 72 -6.33 -3.78 -10.39
N VAL A 73 -6.70 -5.04 -10.67
CA VAL A 73 -5.91 -5.93 -11.55
C VAL A 73 -5.91 -5.43 -13.00
N LYS A 74 -7.05 -5.00 -13.54
CA LYS A 74 -7.14 -4.43 -14.90
C LYS A 74 -6.30 -3.17 -15.04
N LEU A 75 -6.34 -2.26 -14.07
CA LEU A 75 -5.51 -1.05 -14.06
C LEU A 75 -4.02 -1.40 -14.03
N ARG A 76 -3.62 -2.38 -13.22
CA ARG A 76 -2.23 -2.86 -13.17
C ARG A 76 -1.77 -3.48 -14.49
N GLN A 77 -2.63 -4.29 -15.13
CA GLN A 77 -2.34 -4.97 -16.38
C GLN A 77 -2.35 -4.04 -17.60
N HIS A 78 -3.33 -3.13 -17.70
CA HIS A 78 -3.51 -2.23 -18.84
C HIS A 78 -2.35 -1.24 -19.00
N TYR A 79 -1.76 -0.80 -17.88
CA TYR A 79 -0.65 0.16 -17.88
C TYR A 79 0.73 -0.48 -17.67
N GLN A 80 0.84 -1.82 -17.60
CA GLN A 80 2.10 -2.56 -17.37
C GLN A 80 2.92 -2.05 -16.16
N MET A 81 2.26 -1.52 -15.13
CA MET A 81 2.95 -0.89 -14.00
C MET A 81 3.24 -1.88 -12.87
N GLY A 82 4.27 -1.55 -12.07
CA GLY A 82 4.59 -2.30 -10.85
C GLY A 82 3.44 -2.26 -9.83
N ALA A 83 3.44 -3.19 -8.87
CA ALA A 83 2.41 -3.22 -7.82
C ALA A 83 2.30 -1.89 -7.05
N GLU A 84 3.40 -1.13 -7.00
CA GLU A 84 3.55 0.13 -6.27
C GLU A 84 2.83 1.33 -6.92
N ASP A 85 2.54 1.29 -8.23
CA ASP A 85 2.00 2.45 -8.97
C ASP A 85 0.47 2.42 -9.15
N GLY A 86 -0.18 1.29 -8.84
CA GLY A 86 -1.62 1.10 -9.09
C GLY A 86 -2.51 2.04 -8.28
N ALA A 87 -2.12 2.36 -7.04
CA ALA A 87 -2.86 3.27 -6.17
C ALA A 87 -2.78 4.73 -6.66
N TRP A 88 -1.65 5.14 -7.26
CA TRP A 88 -1.49 6.48 -7.83
C TRP A 88 -2.41 6.68 -9.03
N LEU A 89 -2.51 5.69 -9.92
CA LEU A 89 -3.37 5.77 -11.09
C LEU A 89 -4.85 5.86 -10.73
N ALA A 90 -5.30 5.10 -9.73
CA ALA A 90 -6.67 5.19 -9.23
C ALA A 90 -6.97 6.61 -8.71
N ARG A 91 -6.05 7.22 -7.94
CA ARG A 91 -6.18 8.63 -7.51
C ARG A 91 -6.23 9.59 -8.69
N HIS A 92 -5.38 9.38 -9.70
CA HIS A 92 -5.37 10.22 -10.89
C HIS A 92 -6.70 10.14 -11.67
N LYS A 93 -7.23 8.93 -11.87
CA LYS A 93 -8.53 8.71 -12.53
C LYS A 93 -9.71 9.29 -11.74
N LEU A 94 -9.66 9.22 -10.41
CA LEU A 94 -10.65 9.88 -9.55
C LEU A 94 -10.57 11.41 -9.70
N LYS A 95 -9.36 11.96 -9.80
CA LYS A 95 -9.17 13.40 -10.02
C LYS A 95 -9.70 13.86 -11.38
N GLU A 96 -9.55 13.06 -12.45
CA GLU A 96 -10.13 13.34 -13.77
C GLU A 96 -11.66 13.50 -13.74
N ILE A 97 -12.37 12.81 -12.82
CA ILE A 97 -13.82 12.92 -12.65
C ILE A 97 -14.24 13.91 -11.55
N GLY A 98 -13.29 14.69 -11.02
CA GLY A 98 -13.53 15.72 -10.02
C GLY A 98 -13.47 15.26 -8.55
N CYS A 99 -13.01 14.03 -8.28
CA CYS A 99 -12.80 13.53 -6.92
C CYS A 99 -11.32 13.65 -6.53
N ASP A 100 -10.93 14.73 -5.87
CA ASP A 100 -9.56 14.93 -5.39
C ASP A 100 -9.38 14.43 -3.95
N ILE A 101 -8.96 13.17 -3.84
CA ILE A 101 -8.73 12.50 -2.55
C ILE A 101 -7.64 13.21 -1.73
N GLU A 102 -6.60 13.76 -2.37
CA GLU A 102 -5.50 14.43 -1.65
C GLU A 102 -5.96 15.76 -1.06
N ALA A 103 -6.87 16.47 -1.73
CA ALA A 103 -7.47 17.68 -1.19
C ALA A 103 -8.32 17.36 0.05
N TRP A 104 -9.16 16.34 -0.01
CA TRP A 104 -9.99 15.93 1.13
C TRP A 104 -9.17 15.54 2.37
N TYR A 105 -8.06 14.81 2.18
CA TYR A 105 -7.17 14.48 3.30
C TYR A 105 -6.46 15.71 3.90
N LYS A 106 -6.19 16.74 3.10
CA LYS A 106 -5.63 18.00 3.62
C LYS A 106 -6.67 18.79 4.39
N GLU A 107 -7.92 18.81 3.92
CA GLU A 107 -9.04 19.46 4.61
C GLU A 107 -9.33 18.81 5.97
N GLU A 108 -9.30 17.47 6.06
CA GLU A 108 -9.40 16.77 7.35
C GLU A 108 -8.14 16.95 8.22
N GLY A 109 -6.95 16.89 7.64
CA GLY A 109 -5.69 17.03 8.38
C GLY A 109 -5.47 18.42 9.00
N ASP A 110 -6.02 19.48 8.38
CA ASP A 110 -6.05 20.84 8.93
C ASP A 110 -7.21 21.06 9.94
N SER A 111 -8.14 20.11 10.07
CA SER A 111 -9.27 20.23 11.01
C SER A 111 -8.93 19.80 12.45
N ASP A 112 -7.75 19.19 12.64
CA ASP A 112 -7.19 18.80 13.95
C ASP A 112 -6.03 19.70 14.43
N ALA A 113 -5.86 20.90 13.83
CA ALA A 113 -4.83 21.89 14.20
C ALA A 113 -5.38 23.10 14.98
#